data_AF-A0AA46WAX1-F1
#
_entry.id   AF-A0AA46WAX1-F1
#
_cell.length_a   1.000
_cell.length_b   1.000
_cell.length_c   1.000
_cell.angle_alpha   90.00
_cell.angle_beta   90.00
_cell.angle_gamma   90.00
#
_symmetry.space_group_name_H-M   'P 1'
#
loop_
_entity.id
_entity.type
_entity.pdbx_description
1 polymer ?
#
loop_
_entity_poly.entity_id
_entity_poly.type
_entity_poly.pdbx_seq_one_letter_code
_entity_poly.pdbx_strand_id
1 'polypeptide(L)'
;MKRYILLLSFFLPIFLIGQTVNEYFYYYKGKKIALELNKDYLLISSKEMSVSKLPNNVSIQGRPALSEGIYLGEVKIGDDVSMQTYQDRVNVLKSNPDILSVSPLFKTKGNDKIGLSNYFYVKLRRASDISILYEYAEKYKCRVVMQDKYMPLWYTLSRTKENIYNTLELANIFYESKYFETAEPDFIGGNRLLDTNKFTDKQWGLNNTGQYGGRKEIDIKALQAWRISKGKGVKVAVVDHGIELNHPDLKDNIFSLSYDTEKGSSPSTVWGPPRNCLCWNYRGCR
;
A
#
# COMPACT_ATOMS: atom_id res chain seq x y z
N MET A 1 71.64 -31.20 -26.04
CA MET A 1 70.36 -31.64 -25.44
C MET A 1 69.38 -30.47 -25.47
N LYS A 2 68.35 -30.53 -26.32
CA LYS A 2 67.33 -29.46 -26.44
C LYS A 2 66.37 -29.56 -25.25
N ARG A 3 66.23 -28.47 -24.47
CA ARG A 3 65.24 -28.34 -23.39
C ARG A 3 63.96 -27.77 -23.98
N TYR A 4 62.86 -28.52 -23.90
CA TYR A 4 61.52 -28.02 -24.21
C TYR A 4 60.88 -27.51 -22.93
N ILE A 5 60.48 -26.23 -22.91
CA ILE A 5 59.70 -25.62 -21.84
C ILE A 5 58.23 -25.81 -22.20
N LEU A 6 57.51 -26.59 -21.41
CA LEU A 6 56.08 -26.82 -21.53
C LEU A 6 55.35 -25.67 -20.82
N LEU A 7 54.79 -24.74 -21.59
CA LEU A 7 53.90 -23.69 -21.09
C LEU A 7 52.48 -24.26 -20.96
N LEU A 8 52.07 -24.60 -19.73
CA LEU A 8 50.67 -24.90 -19.42
C LEU A 8 49.89 -23.57 -19.31
N SER A 9 49.08 -23.24 -20.31
CA SER A 9 48.13 -22.13 -20.24
C SER A 9 46.91 -22.55 -19.42
N PHE A 10 46.82 -22.07 -18.19
CA PHE A 10 45.62 -22.17 -17.35
C PHE A 10 44.57 -21.19 -17.88
N PHE A 11 43.58 -21.67 -18.64
CA PHE A 11 42.39 -20.90 -18.99
C PHE A 11 41.48 -20.82 -17.75
N LEU A 12 41.54 -19.71 -17.02
CA LEU A 12 40.54 -19.40 -15.99
C LEU A 12 39.24 -18.97 -16.71
N PRO A 13 38.09 -19.62 -16.48
CA PRO A 13 36.82 -19.12 -17.00
C PRO A 13 36.49 -17.80 -16.30
N ILE A 14 36.52 -16.71 -17.06
CA ILE A 14 36.00 -15.42 -16.63
C ILE A 14 34.47 -15.60 -16.51
N PHE A 15 33.99 -15.85 -15.30
CA PHE A 15 32.57 -15.71 -15.00
C PHE A 15 32.23 -14.22 -15.14
N LEU A 16 31.60 -13.87 -16.26
CA LEU A 16 30.83 -12.63 -16.38
C LEU A 16 29.72 -12.70 -15.33
N ILE A 17 29.98 -12.12 -14.15
CA ILE A 17 28.94 -11.75 -13.20
C ILE A 17 28.18 -10.62 -13.90
N GLY A 18 27.18 -10.99 -14.70
CA GLY A 18 26.17 -10.03 -15.15
C GLY A 18 25.62 -9.37 -13.90
N GLN A 19 25.78 -8.06 -13.78
CA GLN A 19 25.07 -7.30 -12.76
C GLN A 19 23.58 -7.55 -12.99
N THR A 20 22.98 -8.39 -12.16
CA THR A 20 21.54 -8.57 -12.15
C THR A 20 20.97 -7.21 -11.77
N VAL A 21 20.34 -6.53 -12.74
CA VAL A 21 19.39 -5.48 -12.44
C VAL A 21 18.46 -6.06 -11.37
N ASN A 22 18.35 -5.42 -10.20
CA ASN A 22 17.45 -5.86 -9.14
C ASN A 22 16.04 -5.92 -9.73
N GLU A 23 15.66 -7.12 -10.18
CA GLU A 23 14.38 -7.38 -10.78
C GLU A 23 13.40 -7.43 -9.62
N TYR A 24 12.49 -6.45 -9.56
CA TYR A 24 11.41 -6.49 -8.60
C TYR A 24 10.36 -7.47 -9.11
N PHE A 25 9.94 -8.41 -8.27
CA PHE A 25 8.93 -9.40 -8.63
C PHE A 25 8.17 -9.88 -7.41
N TYR A 26 7.02 -10.50 -7.64
CA TYR A 26 6.29 -11.26 -6.63
C TYR A 26 5.81 -12.58 -7.22
N TYR A 27 5.45 -13.53 -6.35
CA TYR A 27 4.82 -14.77 -6.79
C TYR A 27 3.29 -14.67 -6.73
N TYR A 28 2.64 -15.14 -7.78
CA TYR A 28 1.19 -15.30 -7.83
C TYR A 28 0.83 -16.62 -8.49
N LYS A 29 0.06 -17.46 -7.78
CA LYS A 29 -0.37 -18.78 -8.28
C LYS A 29 0.79 -19.61 -8.87
N GLY A 30 1.92 -19.67 -8.18
CA GLY A 30 3.06 -20.45 -8.65
C GLY A 30 4.02 -19.74 -9.61
N LYS A 31 3.63 -18.57 -10.15
CA LYS A 31 4.36 -17.88 -11.22
C LYS A 31 5.05 -16.62 -10.71
N LYS A 32 6.28 -16.38 -11.19
CA LYS A 32 7.02 -15.14 -10.97
C LYS A 32 6.41 -14.03 -11.85
N ILE A 33 5.97 -12.94 -11.23
CA ILE A 33 5.40 -11.78 -11.91
C ILE A 33 6.37 -10.60 -11.70
N ALA A 34 6.96 -10.12 -12.79
CA ALA A 34 7.86 -8.97 -12.76
C ALA A 34 7.10 -7.67 -12.50
N LEU A 35 7.74 -6.76 -11.77
CA LEU A 35 7.27 -5.42 -11.46
C LEU A 35 8.22 -4.41 -12.12
N GLU A 36 7.64 -3.45 -12.83
CA GLU A 36 8.41 -2.35 -13.41
C GLU A 36 8.61 -1.26 -12.35
N LEU A 37 9.86 -0.96 -12.01
CA LEU A 37 10.19 0.10 -11.06
C LEU A 37 9.79 1.47 -11.61
N ASN A 38 9.10 2.27 -10.79
CA ASN A 38 8.94 3.70 -11.03
C ASN A 38 10.16 4.44 -10.46
N LYS A 39 10.99 4.99 -11.34
CA LYS A 39 12.22 5.74 -10.95
C LYS A 39 11.94 7.20 -10.59
N ASP A 40 10.74 7.68 -10.89
CA ASP A 40 10.38 9.10 -10.79
C ASP A 40 9.65 9.40 -9.48
N TYR A 41 9.11 8.36 -8.84
CA TYR A 41 8.35 8.48 -7.60
C TYR A 41 8.76 7.43 -6.57
N LEU A 42 8.69 7.81 -5.30
CA LEU A 42 8.88 6.96 -4.14
C LEU A 42 7.71 7.10 -3.18
N LEU A 43 7.54 6.11 -2.31
CA LEU A 43 6.66 6.21 -1.16
C LEU A 43 7.51 6.41 0.09
N ILE A 44 7.22 7.44 0.87
CA ILE A 44 7.84 7.67 2.18
C ILE A 44 6.81 7.51 3.29
N SER A 45 7.30 7.18 4.48
CA SER A 45 6.49 7.18 5.69
C SER A 45 7.11 8.09 6.75
N SER A 46 6.33 8.94 7.42
CA SER A 46 6.80 9.89 8.45
C SER A 46 5.87 9.92 9.67
N LYS A 47 6.38 10.35 10.82
CA LYS A 47 5.53 10.60 12.02
C LYS A 47 4.70 11.87 11.88
N GLU A 48 5.28 12.86 11.21
CA GLU A 48 4.67 14.16 11.00
C GLU A 48 4.07 14.26 9.59
N MET A 49 3.01 15.06 9.46
CA MET A 49 2.35 15.28 8.17
C MET A 49 3.27 16.01 7.18
N SER A 50 4.16 16.87 7.70
CA SER A 50 5.14 17.59 6.92
C SER A 50 6.53 17.01 7.17
N VAL A 51 7.29 16.79 6.11
CA VAL A 51 8.69 16.37 6.18
C VAL A 51 9.56 17.57 5.88
N SER A 52 10.47 17.92 6.79
CA SER A 52 11.35 19.06 6.61
C SER A 52 12.58 18.69 5.77
N LYS A 53 13.24 19.70 5.18
CA LYS A 53 14.56 19.55 4.53
C LYS A 53 14.61 18.48 3.42
N LEU A 54 13.64 18.50 2.51
CA LEU A 54 13.72 17.70 1.30
C LEU A 54 14.81 18.26 0.35
N PRO A 55 15.54 17.40 -0.38
CA PRO A 55 16.52 17.85 -1.37
C PRO A 55 15.88 18.69 -2.48
N ASN A 56 16.68 19.52 -3.15
CA ASN A 56 16.25 20.22 -4.36
C ASN A 56 15.74 19.20 -5.39
N ASN A 57 14.61 19.49 -6.06
CA ASN A 57 13.93 18.61 -7.02
C ASN A 57 13.26 17.36 -6.42
N VAL A 58 13.03 17.36 -5.11
CA VAL A 58 12.22 16.36 -4.42
C VAL A 58 11.00 17.04 -3.81
N SER A 59 9.80 16.56 -4.12
CA SER A 59 8.57 17.17 -3.62
C SER A 59 7.52 16.13 -3.25
N ILE A 60 6.90 16.31 -2.08
CA ILE A 60 5.75 15.53 -1.66
C ILE A 60 4.58 15.87 -2.59
N GLN A 61 3.88 14.83 -3.04
CA GLN A 61 2.74 14.92 -3.93
C GLN A 61 1.45 14.71 -3.13
N GLY A 62 0.47 15.59 -3.37
CA GLY A 62 -0.82 15.55 -2.70
C GLY A 62 -0.71 15.64 -1.17
N ARG A 63 -1.81 15.29 -0.48
CA ARG A 63 -1.83 15.19 0.99
C ARG A 63 -1.39 13.79 1.43
N PRO A 64 -0.41 13.66 2.36
CA PRO A 64 -0.04 12.37 2.91
C PRO A 64 -1.22 11.67 3.60
N ALA A 65 -1.36 10.36 3.36
CA ALA A 65 -2.41 9.55 3.96
C ALA A 65 -1.98 9.09 5.36
N LEU A 66 -2.82 9.31 6.38
CA LEU A 66 -2.57 8.76 7.71
C LEU A 66 -2.97 7.28 7.77
N SER A 67 -2.04 6.42 8.17
CA SER A 67 -2.26 4.99 8.39
C SER A 67 -1.55 4.57 9.67
N GLU A 68 -2.32 4.12 10.68
CA GLU A 68 -1.78 3.63 11.96
C GLU A 68 -0.83 4.62 12.68
N GLY A 69 -1.16 5.92 12.61
CA GLY A 69 -0.34 6.97 13.23
C GLY A 69 0.92 7.33 12.45
N ILE A 70 1.06 6.85 11.21
CA ILE A 70 2.15 7.16 10.31
C ILE A 70 1.58 7.79 9.03
N TYR A 71 2.14 8.91 8.60
CA TYR A 71 1.79 9.55 7.34
C TYR A 71 2.55 8.86 6.20
N LEU A 72 1.82 8.49 5.15
CA LEU A 72 2.35 7.94 3.91
C LEU A 72 2.27 9.00 2.83
N GLY A 73 3.42 9.42 2.31
CA GLY A 73 3.52 10.45 1.28
C GLY A 73 4.14 9.88 0.01
N GLU A 74 3.52 10.16 -1.13
CA GLU A 74 4.19 10.00 -2.42
C GLU A 74 5.17 11.15 -2.61
N VAL A 75 6.36 10.85 -3.10
CA VAL A 75 7.42 11.83 -3.32
C VAL A 75 7.86 11.73 -4.75
N LYS A 76 7.72 12.82 -5.50
CA LYS A 76 8.34 12.97 -6.81
C LYS A 76 9.82 13.24 -6.61
N ILE A 77 10.65 12.44 -7.27
CA ILE A 77 12.11 12.51 -7.21
C ILE A 77 12.73 12.79 -8.57
N GLY A 78 11.98 13.32 -9.53
CA GLY A 78 12.47 13.74 -10.85
C GLY A 78 11.62 13.17 -11.98
N ASP A 79 12.07 13.39 -13.22
CA ASP A 79 11.46 12.86 -14.44
C ASP A 79 12.52 12.02 -15.19
N ASP A 80 12.17 10.78 -15.54
CA ASP A 80 13.06 9.73 -16.08
C ASP A 80 14.43 9.65 -15.41
N VAL A 81 14.41 9.47 -14.09
CA VAL A 81 15.64 9.46 -13.28
C VAL A 81 16.50 8.24 -13.62
N SER A 82 17.82 8.41 -13.71
CA SER A 82 18.76 7.28 -13.87
C SER A 82 18.75 6.37 -12.63
N MET A 83 19.13 5.09 -12.76
CA MET A 83 19.16 4.19 -11.58
C MET A 83 20.16 4.64 -10.51
N GLN A 84 21.29 5.23 -10.90
CA GLN A 84 22.25 5.79 -9.96
C GLN A 84 21.61 6.94 -9.18
N THR A 85 21.01 7.90 -9.88
CA THR A 85 20.34 9.04 -9.26
C THR A 85 19.15 8.61 -8.39
N TYR A 86 18.41 7.58 -8.79
CA TYR A 86 17.34 7.00 -8.00
C TYR A 86 17.88 6.49 -6.65
N GLN A 87 18.96 5.71 -6.66
CA GLN A 87 19.59 5.19 -5.46
C GLN A 87 20.15 6.30 -4.57
N ASP A 88 20.81 7.31 -5.16
CA ASP A 88 21.32 8.46 -4.42
C ASP A 88 20.19 9.20 -3.68
N ARG A 89 19.06 9.45 -4.36
CA ARG A 89 17.89 10.12 -3.76
C ARG A 89 17.22 9.25 -2.69
N VAL A 90 17.12 7.94 -2.90
CA VAL A 90 16.65 7.00 -1.87
C VAL A 90 17.53 7.08 -0.62
N ASN A 91 18.85 7.10 -0.78
CA ASN A 91 19.79 7.18 0.33
C ASN A 91 19.66 8.49 1.10
N VAL A 92 19.56 9.62 0.39
CA VAL A 92 19.34 10.93 1.02
C VAL A 92 18.03 10.97 1.80
N LEU A 93 16.95 10.43 1.25
CA LEU A 93 15.65 10.36 1.95
C LEU A 93 15.71 9.44 3.17
N LYS A 94 16.41 8.30 3.08
CA LYS A 94 16.62 7.40 4.23
C LYS A 94 17.44 8.04 5.35
N SER A 95 18.33 8.98 5.03
CA SER A 95 19.11 9.73 6.01
C SER A 95 18.34 10.87 6.69
N ASN A 96 17.12 11.20 6.23
CA ASN A 96 16.32 12.26 6.83
C ASN A 96 15.65 11.76 8.12
N PRO A 97 15.86 12.41 9.29
CA PRO A 97 15.33 11.96 10.57
C PRO A 97 13.79 11.99 10.66
N ASP A 98 13.13 12.79 9.82
CA ASP A 98 11.66 12.88 9.78
C ASP A 98 11.03 11.70 9.00
N ILE A 99 11.84 10.98 8.20
CA ILE A 99 11.41 9.87 7.35
C ILE A 99 11.70 8.54 8.07
N LEU A 100 10.64 7.81 8.37
CA LEU A 100 10.71 6.48 8.99
C LEU A 100 11.09 5.39 7.99
N SER A 101 10.65 5.50 6.74
CA SER A 101 10.99 4.53 5.70
C SER A 101 10.77 5.09 4.30
N VAL A 102 11.50 4.52 3.35
CA VAL A 102 11.43 4.83 1.92
C VAL A 102 11.19 3.50 1.20
N SER A 103 10.12 3.43 0.42
CA SER A 103 9.68 2.24 -0.31
C SER A 103 9.55 2.55 -1.81
N PRO A 104 9.89 1.59 -2.69
CA PRO A 104 9.72 1.77 -4.13
C PRO A 104 8.24 1.86 -4.52
N LEU A 105 7.97 2.57 -5.61
CA LEU A 105 6.73 2.49 -6.36
C LEU A 105 6.97 1.72 -7.66
N PHE A 106 5.94 1.02 -8.13
CA PHE A 106 5.97 0.26 -9.36
C PHE A 106 4.90 0.77 -10.32
N LYS A 107 5.15 0.59 -11.62
CA LYS A 107 4.20 0.90 -12.68
C LYS A 107 3.37 -0.33 -12.99
N THR A 108 2.07 -0.14 -13.14
CA THR A 108 1.17 -1.17 -13.70
C THR A 108 1.17 -1.07 -15.22
N LYS A 109 0.59 -2.08 -15.89
CA LYS A 109 0.36 -2.04 -17.35
C LYS A 109 -0.48 -0.85 -17.81
N GLY A 110 -1.27 -0.25 -16.90
CA GLY A 110 -2.09 0.94 -17.16
C GLY A 110 -1.39 2.27 -16.84
N ASN A 111 -0.07 2.25 -16.56
CA ASN A 111 0.71 3.38 -16.05
C ASN A 111 0.28 3.91 -14.67
N ASP A 112 -0.57 3.19 -13.95
CA ASP A 112 -0.85 3.50 -12.55
C ASP A 112 0.36 3.21 -11.67
N LYS A 113 0.43 3.89 -10.52
CA LYS A 113 1.47 3.67 -9.50
C LYS A 113 0.93 2.76 -8.40
N ILE A 114 1.70 1.74 -8.06
CA ILE A 114 1.43 0.86 -6.90
C ILE A 114 2.65 0.86 -5.99
N GLY A 115 2.43 0.98 -4.68
CA GLY A 115 3.44 0.89 -3.64
C GLY A 115 3.26 -0.35 -2.79
N LEU A 116 4.17 -0.51 -1.83
CA LEU A 116 4.12 -1.59 -0.86
C LEU A 116 3.49 -1.12 0.43
N SER A 117 2.62 -1.94 1.00
CA SER A 117 2.09 -1.75 2.35
C SER A 117 3.09 -2.28 3.40
N ASN A 118 2.79 -2.04 4.68
CA ASN A 118 3.54 -2.61 5.78
C ASN A 118 3.25 -4.11 6.00
N TYR A 119 2.33 -4.67 5.22
CA TYR A 119 1.81 -6.01 5.34
C TYR A 119 2.19 -6.92 4.17
N PHE A 120 2.17 -8.21 4.44
CA PHE A 120 2.17 -9.27 3.46
C PHE A 120 1.37 -10.45 4.03
N TYR A 121 0.90 -11.32 3.14
CA TYR A 121 0.02 -12.42 3.49
C TYR A 121 0.76 -13.74 3.30
N VAL A 122 0.56 -14.67 4.23
CA VAL A 122 1.15 -16.01 4.18
C VAL A 122 0.05 -17.04 4.36
N LYS A 123 0.02 -18.03 3.48
CA LYS A 123 -0.86 -19.19 3.59
C LYS A 123 -0.07 -20.41 4.02
N LEU A 124 -0.44 -21.01 5.15
CA LEU A 124 0.12 -22.27 5.61
C LEU A 124 -0.31 -23.42 4.68
N ARG A 125 0.54 -24.45 4.55
CA ARG A 125 0.16 -25.70 3.86
C ARG A 125 -0.85 -26.50 4.67
N ARG A 126 -0.64 -26.57 5.99
CA ARG A 126 -1.52 -27.23 6.96
C ARG A 126 -1.59 -26.39 8.23
N ALA A 127 -2.68 -26.50 8.97
CA ALA A 127 -2.85 -25.78 10.24
C ALA A 127 -1.78 -26.15 11.29
N SER A 128 -1.23 -27.36 11.23
CA SER A 128 -0.14 -27.82 12.10
C SER A 128 1.19 -27.10 11.88
N ASP A 129 1.38 -26.43 10.73
CA ASP A 129 2.63 -25.78 10.36
C ASP A 129 2.77 -24.37 10.98
N ILE A 130 1.90 -24.02 11.93
CA ILE A 130 1.86 -22.69 12.57
C ILE A 130 3.13 -22.37 13.36
N SER A 131 3.79 -23.35 13.98
CA SER A 131 5.06 -23.11 14.69
C SER A 131 6.14 -22.61 13.75
N ILE A 132 6.22 -23.18 12.53
CA ILE A 132 7.16 -22.76 11.48
C ILE A 132 6.90 -21.30 11.09
N LEU A 133 5.64 -20.87 11.04
CA LEU A 133 5.30 -19.46 10.78
C LEU A 133 5.89 -18.51 11.82
N TYR A 134 5.74 -18.84 13.11
CA TYR A 134 6.26 -18.01 14.18
C TYR A 134 7.79 -18.01 14.23
N GLU A 135 8.43 -19.16 14.01
CA GLU A 135 9.91 -19.27 13.89
C GLU A 135 10.44 -18.42 12.73
N TYR A 136 9.78 -18.47 11.56
CA TYR A 136 10.14 -17.65 10.41
C TYR A 136 9.90 -16.16 10.67
N ALA A 137 8.77 -15.82 11.31
CA ALA A 137 8.48 -14.44 11.66
C ALA A 137 9.55 -13.87 12.59
N GLU A 138 9.98 -14.62 13.61
CA GLU A 138 11.06 -14.22 14.52
C GLU A 138 12.39 -14.07 13.78
N LYS A 139 12.79 -15.08 13.01
CA LYS A 139 14.03 -15.09 12.22
C LYS A 139 14.15 -13.88 11.30
N TYR A 140 13.05 -13.51 10.64
CA TYR A 140 13.01 -12.39 9.70
C TYR A 140 12.45 -11.12 10.33
N LYS A 141 12.38 -11.00 11.66
CA LYS A 141 11.92 -9.80 12.37
C LYS A 141 10.59 -9.25 11.81
N CYS A 142 9.63 -10.15 11.63
CA CYS A 142 8.26 -9.88 11.25
C CYS A 142 7.35 -10.13 12.44
N ARG A 143 6.19 -9.46 12.44
CA ARG A 143 5.13 -9.69 13.43
C ARG A 143 3.97 -10.39 12.74
N VAL A 144 3.50 -11.49 13.31
CA VAL A 144 2.21 -12.08 12.96
C VAL A 144 1.12 -11.18 13.54
N VAL A 145 0.34 -10.55 12.68
CA VAL A 145 -0.64 -9.52 13.06
C VAL A 145 -1.95 -10.19 13.46
N MET A 146 -2.46 -11.06 12.58
CA MET A 146 -3.69 -11.80 12.82
C MET A 146 -3.81 -12.99 11.88
N GLN A 147 -4.62 -13.96 12.29
CA GLN A 147 -5.16 -15.02 11.44
C GLN A 147 -6.48 -14.56 10.83
N ASP A 148 -6.73 -14.92 9.57
CA ASP A 148 -8.03 -14.69 8.93
C ASP A 148 -9.07 -15.70 9.47
N LYS A 149 -10.16 -15.20 10.05
CA LYS A 149 -11.22 -16.01 10.65
C LYS A 149 -11.95 -16.90 9.63
N TYR A 150 -12.09 -16.43 8.39
CA TYR A 150 -12.83 -17.13 7.33
C TYR A 150 -11.90 -17.95 6.44
N MET A 151 -10.60 -17.68 6.49
CA MET A 151 -9.56 -18.40 5.78
C MET A 151 -8.49 -18.90 6.78
N PRO A 152 -8.74 -20.00 7.51
CA PRO A 152 -7.95 -20.37 8.70
C PRO A 152 -6.48 -20.71 8.44
N LEU A 153 -6.07 -20.90 7.18
CA LEU A 153 -4.67 -21.10 6.83
C LEU A 153 -3.95 -19.79 6.48
N TRP A 154 -4.66 -18.67 6.41
CA TRP A 154 -4.13 -17.37 6.02
C TRP A 154 -3.82 -16.48 7.23
N TYR A 155 -2.65 -15.85 7.16
CA TYR A 155 -2.11 -14.98 8.19
C TYR A 155 -1.63 -13.68 7.56
N THR A 156 -1.92 -12.57 8.23
CA THR A 156 -1.36 -11.26 7.91
C THR A 156 -0.12 -11.05 8.76
N LEU A 157 1.00 -10.74 8.09
CA LEU A 157 2.27 -10.42 8.74
C LEU A 157 2.66 -8.99 8.42
N SER A 158 3.37 -8.35 9.33
CA SER A 158 3.92 -7.00 9.13
C SER A 158 5.42 -6.98 9.39
N ARG A 159 6.16 -6.15 8.66
CA ARG A 159 7.56 -5.89 9.02
C ARG A 159 7.64 -5.14 10.35
N THR A 160 8.72 -5.36 11.09
CA THR A 160 9.09 -4.52 12.24
C THR A 160 10.01 -3.37 11.79
N LYS A 161 10.26 -2.40 12.67
CA LYS A 161 11.17 -1.27 12.38
C LYS A 161 12.64 -1.70 12.21
N GLU A 162 13.01 -2.84 12.78
CA GLU A 162 14.37 -3.39 12.71
C GLU A 162 14.63 -4.19 11.43
N ASN A 163 13.61 -4.36 10.60
CA ASN A 163 13.68 -5.17 9.41
C ASN A 163 14.32 -4.37 8.26
N ILE A 164 15.37 -4.93 7.66
CA ILE A 164 16.07 -4.34 6.51
C ILE A 164 15.36 -4.60 5.18
N TYR A 165 14.47 -5.58 5.15
CA TYR A 165 13.71 -5.98 3.97
C TYR A 165 12.38 -5.22 3.89
N ASN A 166 11.96 -4.94 2.66
CA ASN A 166 10.59 -4.50 2.38
C ASN A 166 9.64 -5.71 2.32
N THR A 167 8.34 -5.46 2.30
CA THR A 167 7.31 -6.52 2.33
C THR A 167 7.26 -7.37 1.07
N LEU A 168 7.70 -6.84 -0.08
CA LEU A 168 7.87 -7.60 -1.32
C LEU A 168 8.97 -8.65 -1.17
N GLU A 169 10.12 -8.25 -0.66
CA GLU A 169 11.25 -9.15 -0.38
C GLU A 169 10.87 -10.21 0.65
N LEU A 170 10.18 -9.82 1.73
CA LEU A 170 9.72 -10.75 2.76
C LEU A 170 8.72 -11.78 2.20
N ALA A 171 7.75 -11.34 1.38
CA ALA A 171 6.82 -12.25 0.72
C ALA A 171 7.57 -13.27 -0.16
N ASN A 172 8.55 -12.81 -0.94
CA ASN A 172 9.37 -13.70 -1.77
C ASN A 172 10.18 -14.69 -0.92
N ILE A 173 10.83 -14.22 0.15
CA ILE A 173 11.57 -15.08 1.08
C ILE A 173 10.67 -16.18 1.66
N PHE A 174 9.48 -15.82 2.12
CA PHE A 174 8.52 -16.78 2.68
C PHE A 174 8.06 -17.77 1.60
N TYR A 175 7.72 -17.30 0.41
CA TYR A 175 7.31 -18.16 -0.69
C TYR A 175 8.42 -19.13 -1.15
N GLU A 176 9.65 -18.63 -1.26
CA GLU A 176 10.81 -19.39 -1.72
C GLU A 176 11.29 -20.43 -0.70
N SER A 177 10.99 -20.23 0.60
CA SER A 177 11.30 -21.19 1.67
C SER A 177 10.63 -22.55 1.50
N LYS A 178 9.55 -22.63 0.72
CA LYS A 178 8.70 -23.82 0.49
C LYS A 178 7.95 -24.36 1.71
N TYR A 179 8.16 -23.80 2.90
CA TYR A 179 7.39 -24.14 4.10
C TYR A 179 5.92 -23.71 3.99
N PHE A 180 5.66 -22.62 3.28
CA PHE A 180 4.32 -22.08 3.08
C PHE A 180 3.76 -22.47 1.70
N GLU A 181 2.42 -22.46 1.57
CA GLU A 181 1.74 -22.74 0.30
C GLU A 181 1.92 -21.55 -0.65
N THR A 182 1.69 -20.34 -0.15
CA THR A 182 1.97 -19.10 -0.87
C THR A 182 2.30 -17.99 0.13
N ALA A 183 3.00 -16.96 -0.36
CA ALA A 183 3.19 -15.71 0.35
C ALA A 183 3.19 -14.57 -0.66
N GLU A 184 2.40 -13.53 -0.38
CA GLU A 184 2.09 -12.46 -1.33
C GLU A 184 2.21 -11.10 -0.65
N PRO A 185 2.86 -10.11 -1.28
CA PRO A 185 2.92 -8.76 -0.72
C PRO A 185 1.55 -8.08 -0.78
N ASP A 186 1.31 -7.16 0.15
CA ASP A 186 0.17 -6.27 0.06
C ASP A 186 0.58 -4.99 -0.70
N PHE A 187 -0.14 -4.70 -1.79
CA PHE A 187 0.10 -3.54 -2.63
C PHE A 187 -0.88 -2.41 -2.30
N ILE A 188 -0.36 -1.19 -2.19
CA ILE A 188 -1.16 0.03 -2.05
C ILE A 188 -1.22 0.73 -3.41
N GLY A 189 -2.40 0.86 -4.00
CA GLY A 189 -2.59 1.58 -5.27
C GLY A 189 -2.75 3.11 -5.13
N GLY A 190 -2.31 3.83 -6.16
CA GLY A 190 -2.38 5.28 -6.34
C GLY A 190 -3.79 5.86 -6.53
N ASN A 191 -4.66 5.66 -5.55
CA ASN A 191 -5.87 6.46 -5.33
C ASN A 191 -6.01 6.94 -3.87
N ARG A 192 -4.97 6.78 -3.04
CA ARG A 192 -4.93 7.31 -1.65
C ARG A 192 -4.39 8.74 -1.54
N LEU A 193 -3.97 9.37 -2.64
CA LEU A 193 -3.60 10.78 -2.67
C LEU A 193 -4.83 11.62 -3.02
N LEU A 194 -5.30 12.36 -2.02
CA LEU A 194 -6.41 13.30 -2.15
C LEU A 194 -5.89 14.56 -2.85
N ASP A 195 -6.39 14.82 -4.05
CA ASP A 195 -6.31 16.13 -4.71
C ASP A 195 -7.68 16.50 -5.31
N THR A 196 -8.06 17.75 -5.06
CA THR A 196 -9.17 18.56 -5.60
C THR A 196 -10.44 17.84 -6.09
N ASN A 197 -11.34 17.60 -5.13
CA ASN A 197 -12.82 17.65 -5.20
C ASN A 197 -13.54 17.58 -6.58
N LYS A 198 -13.24 16.55 -7.40
CA LYS A 198 -14.04 16.12 -8.56
C LYS A 198 -13.88 14.60 -8.77
N PHE A 199 -14.35 13.77 -7.85
CA PHE A 199 -14.25 12.30 -8.02
C PHE A 199 -15.52 11.64 -8.57
N THR A 200 -16.38 12.38 -9.28
CA THR A 200 -17.52 11.79 -10.02
C THR A 200 -17.06 10.66 -10.94
N ASP A 201 -15.83 10.76 -11.46
CA ASP A 201 -15.26 9.78 -12.37
C ASP A 201 -14.71 8.55 -11.64
N LYS A 202 -14.47 8.64 -10.33
CA LYS A 202 -13.96 7.52 -9.51
C LYS A 202 -15.06 6.75 -8.78
N GLN A 203 -16.26 7.31 -8.64
CA GLN A 203 -17.40 6.67 -7.96
C GLN A 203 -18.18 5.76 -8.91
N TRP A 204 -17.56 4.66 -9.35
CA TRP A 204 -18.17 3.73 -10.30
C TRP A 204 -19.55 3.23 -9.84
N GLY A 205 -19.75 3.05 -8.53
CA GLY A 205 -21.04 2.61 -7.99
C GLY A 205 -22.17 3.63 -8.16
N LEU A 206 -21.84 4.92 -8.28
CA LEU A 206 -22.81 5.99 -8.53
C LEU A 206 -23.00 6.25 -10.04
N ASN A 207 -21.91 6.13 -10.82
CA ASN A 207 -21.89 6.33 -12.26
C ASN A 207 -20.74 5.52 -12.90
N ASN A 208 -21.09 4.44 -13.59
CA ASN A 208 -20.17 3.52 -14.24
C ASN A 208 -20.12 3.79 -15.75
N THR A 209 -19.13 4.58 -16.15
CA THR A 209 -18.83 4.88 -17.56
C THR A 209 -17.89 3.85 -18.20
N GLY A 210 -17.52 2.79 -17.46
CA GLY A 210 -16.49 1.83 -17.84
C GLY A 210 -15.07 2.30 -17.51
N GLN A 211 -14.93 3.24 -16.57
CA GLN A 211 -13.69 3.94 -16.22
C GLN A 211 -12.53 3.03 -15.77
N TYR A 212 -12.80 1.76 -15.46
CA TYR A 212 -11.80 0.76 -15.06
C TYR A 212 -11.77 -0.47 -15.97
N GLY A 213 -12.20 -0.33 -17.23
CA GLY A 213 -12.31 -1.45 -18.17
C GLY A 213 -13.48 -2.40 -17.85
N GLY A 214 -14.33 -2.04 -16.90
CA GLY A 214 -15.55 -2.76 -16.56
C GLY A 214 -16.67 -2.53 -17.58
N ARG A 215 -17.70 -3.37 -17.51
CA ARG A 215 -18.91 -3.20 -18.32
C ARG A 215 -19.65 -1.95 -17.86
N LYS A 216 -19.85 -1.00 -18.78
CA LYS A 216 -20.57 0.25 -18.56
C LYS A 216 -22.00 0.01 -18.07
N GLU A 217 -22.57 1.00 -17.37
CA GLU A 217 -23.98 1.04 -16.91
C GLU A 217 -24.37 -0.02 -15.87
N ILE A 218 -23.40 -0.71 -15.27
CA ILE A 218 -23.62 -1.58 -14.12
C ILE A 218 -23.31 -0.78 -12.85
N ASP A 219 -24.27 0.03 -12.42
CA ASP A 219 -24.22 0.91 -11.24
C ASP A 219 -25.64 1.12 -10.67
N ILE A 220 -25.77 1.88 -9.58
CA ILE A 220 -27.06 2.17 -8.94
C ILE A 220 -27.86 3.30 -9.62
N LYS A 221 -27.34 3.84 -10.72
CA LYS A 221 -27.93 4.95 -11.50
C LYS A 221 -28.24 6.19 -10.67
N ALA A 222 -27.32 6.55 -9.77
CA ALA A 222 -27.52 7.63 -8.81
C ALA A 222 -27.75 8.99 -9.51
N LEU A 223 -27.03 9.28 -10.60
CA LEU A 223 -27.17 10.54 -11.33
C LEU A 223 -28.56 10.69 -11.97
N GLN A 224 -29.10 9.60 -12.51
CA GLN A 224 -30.43 9.55 -13.10
C GLN A 224 -31.49 9.69 -11.99
N ALA A 225 -31.32 8.99 -10.87
CA ALA A 225 -32.20 9.10 -9.70
C ALA A 225 -32.23 10.54 -9.14
N TRP A 226 -31.09 11.21 -9.05
CA TRP A 226 -30.99 12.59 -8.55
C TRP A 226 -31.64 13.65 -9.44
N ARG A 227 -31.91 13.34 -10.71
CA ARG A 227 -32.75 14.19 -11.57
C ARG A 227 -34.22 14.12 -11.18
N ILE A 228 -34.64 13.02 -10.54
CA ILE A 228 -36.00 12.83 -10.03
C ILE A 228 -36.11 13.40 -8.61
N SER A 229 -35.23 12.98 -7.71
CA SER A 229 -35.17 13.49 -6.34
C SER A 229 -33.81 13.23 -5.71
N LYS A 230 -33.37 14.16 -4.85
CA LYS A 230 -32.17 14.00 -4.01
C LYS A 230 -32.51 13.64 -2.56
N GLY A 231 -33.77 13.30 -2.27
CA GLY A 231 -34.22 12.91 -0.93
C GLY A 231 -34.42 14.07 0.04
N LYS A 232 -34.61 15.31 -0.44
CA LYS A 232 -34.87 16.47 0.45
C LYS A 232 -36.09 16.20 1.34
N GLY A 233 -35.94 16.38 2.65
CA GLY A 233 -36.99 16.15 3.64
C GLY A 233 -37.07 14.72 4.19
N VAL A 234 -36.29 13.78 3.63
CA VAL A 234 -36.16 12.43 4.17
C VAL A 234 -35.11 12.43 5.28
N LYS A 235 -35.44 11.83 6.42
CA LYS A 235 -34.49 11.58 7.52
C LYS A 235 -34.08 10.12 7.48
N VAL A 236 -32.77 9.86 7.49
CA VAL A 236 -32.21 8.51 7.48
C VAL A 236 -31.53 8.27 8.83
N ALA A 237 -31.96 7.24 9.56
CA ALA A 237 -31.29 6.78 10.76
C ALA A 237 -30.26 5.72 10.38
N VAL A 238 -29.01 5.92 10.81
CA VAL A 238 -27.90 4.99 10.61
C VAL A 238 -27.50 4.44 11.98
N VAL A 239 -27.63 3.13 12.17
CA VAL A 239 -27.25 2.43 13.40
C VAL A 239 -25.90 1.77 13.17
N ASP A 240 -24.84 2.39 13.68
CA ASP A 240 -23.44 2.00 13.46
C ASP A 240 -22.57 2.51 14.63
N HIS A 241 -21.24 2.46 14.52
CA HIS A 241 -20.26 2.85 15.54
C HIS A 241 -20.11 4.38 15.75
N GLY A 242 -21.09 5.16 15.27
CA GLY A 242 -21.10 6.62 15.31
C GLY A 242 -20.71 7.30 14.00
N ILE A 243 -20.85 8.62 13.97
CA ILE A 243 -20.56 9.47 12.79
C ILE A 243 -19.64 10.62 13.19
N GLU A 244 -18.64 10.90 12.36
CA GLU A 244 -17.78 12.08 12.54
C GLU A 244 -18.57 13.36 12.17
N LEU A 245 -18.91 14.13 13.20
CA LEU A 245 -19.84 15.27 13.14
C LEU A 245 -19.28 16.50 12.42
N ASN A 246 -17.97 16.72 12.47
CA ASN A 246 -17.31 17.90 11.89
C ASN A 246 -16.83 17.69 10.45
N HIS A 247 -17.21 16.56 9.84
CA HIS A 247 -16.75 16.26 8.50
C HIS A 247 -17.40 17.16 7.45
N PRO A 248 -16.65 17.85 6.58
CA PRO A 248 -17.17 18.80 5.59
C PRO A 248 -18.28 18.28 4.66
N ASP A 249 -18.21 17.03 4.20
CA ASP A 249 -19.17 16.46 3.26
C ASP A 249 -20.48 16.08 3.96
N LEU A 250 -20.45 15.89 5.29
CA LEU A 250 -21.61 15.45 6.06
C LEU A 250 -22.14 16.48 7.07
N LYS A 251 -21.32 17.42 7.55
CA LYS A 251 -21.68 18.37 8.64
C LYS A 251 -22.98 19.12 8.39
N ASP A 252 -23.26 19.45 7.12
CA ASP A 252 -24.46 20.20 6.72
C ASP A 252 -25.69 19.28 6.55
N ASN A 253 -25.47 17.96 6.50
CA ASN A 253 -26.47 16.91 6.31
C ASN A 253 -26.69 16.05 7.57
N ILE A 254 -25.98 16.30 8.66
CA ILE A 254 -26.15 15.57 9.93
C ILE A 254 -27.31 16.18 10.71
N PHE A 255 -28.22 15.33 11.15
CA PHE A 255 -29.33 15.75 11.98
C PHE A 255 -28.84 16.04 13.41
N SER A 256 -29.30 17.15 14.00
CA SER A 256 -28.87 17.60 15.33
C SER A 256 -29.19 16.61 16.45
N LEU A 257 -30.21 15.78 16.27
CA LEU A 257 -30.57 14.68 17.16
C LEU A 257 -29.89 13.39 16.69
N SER A 258 -28.62 13.21 17.05
CA SER A 258 -27.92 11.93 16.99
C SER A 258 -27.75 11.37 18.40
N TYR A 259 -27.67 10.05 18.56
CA TYR A 259 -27.66 9.39 19.87
C TYR A 259 -26.56 8.35 19.97
N ASP A 260 -25.87 8.33 21.10
CA ASP A 260 -24.89 7.33 21.50
C ASP A 260 -25.57 6.33 22.43
N THR A 261 -25.83 5.12 21.96
CA THR A 261 -26.49 4.08 22.75
C THR A 261 -25.60 3.48 23.83
N GLU A 262 -24.27 3.64 23.75
CA GLU A 262 -23.36 3.12 24.77
C GLU A 262 -23.25 4.07 25.97
N LYS A 263 -23.28 5.39 25.72
CA LYS A 263 -23.28 6.41 26.78
C LYS A 263 -24.68 6.88 27.20
N GLY A 264 -25.70 6.56 26.41
CA GLY A 264 -27.05 7.10 26.60
C GLY A 264 -27.14 8.62 26.39
N SER A 265 -26.29 9.19 25.54
CA SER A 265 -26.12 10.65 25.38
C SER A 265 -26.22 11.12 23.93
N SER A 266 -26.50 12.40 23.74
CA SER A 266 -26.46 13.09 22.43
C SER A 266 -25.39 14.19 22.43
N PRO A 267 -24.68 14.44 21.31
CA PRO A 267 -24.75 13.73 20.02
C PRO A 267 -24.01 12.38 20.03
N SER A 268 -24.16 11.58 18.97
CA SER A 268 -23.40 10.33 18.80
C SER A 268 -21.89 10.62 18.79
N THR A 269 -21.09 9.81 19.48
CA THR A 269 -19.62 9.88 19.43
C THR A 269 -19.07 8.72 18.60
N VAL A 270 -17.97 8.93 17.87
CA VAL A 270 -17.27 7.82 17.20
C VAL A 270 -16.44 7.06 18.23
N TRP A 271 -16.60 5.75 18.27
CA TRP A 271 -15.86 4.88 19.19
C TRP A 271 -14.67 4.20 18.52
N GLY A 272 -13.47 4.40 19.07
CA GLY A 272 -12.20 3.91 18.52
C GLY A 272 -11.52 4.89 17.55
N PRO A 273 -10.27 4.63 17.13
CA PRO A 273 -9.69 5.36 16.00
C PRO A 273 -10.62 5.20 14.80
N PRO A 274 -10.79 6.19 13.90
CA PRO A 274 -11.74 6.14 12.79
C PRO A 274 -11.45 4.92 11.92
N ARG A 275 -12.12 3.80 12.23
CA ARG A 275 -12.08 2.57 11.46
C ARG A 275 -13.38 2.52 10.71
N ASN A 276 -13.26 2.81 9.42
CA ASN A 276 -14.05 2.24 8.35
C ASN A 276 -15.53 2.03 8.71
N CYS A 277 -16.28 3.12 8.86
CA CYS A 277 -17.59 3.11 8.21
C CYS A 277 -17.34 2.75 6.75
N LEU A 278 -18.16 1.87 6.18
CA LEU A 278 -18.26 1.63 4.75
C LEU A 278 -18.78 2.90 4.05
N CYS A 279 -18.03 3.98 4.17
CA CYS A 279 -17.99 5.04 3.19
C CYS A 279 -17.14 4.49 2.06
N TRP A 280 -17.77 4.29 0.91
CA TRP A 280 -17.10 4.59 -0.34
C TRP A 280 -16.36 5.92 -0.15
N ASN A 281 -15.02 5.84 -0.09
CA ASN A 281 -14.13 6.96 0.25
C ASN A 281 -14.37 8.14 -0.70
N TYR A 282 -15.23 9.05 -0.28
CA TYR A 282 -14.84 10.44 -0.23
C TYR A 282 -14.41 10.74 1.18
N ARG A 283 -13.65 11.81 1.36
CA ARG A 283 -13.67 12.70 2.52
C ARG A 283 -12.36 13.49 2.54
N GLY A 284 -12.40 14.66 1.88
CA GLY A 284 -11.51 15.75 2.21
C GLY A 284 -12.34 16.79 2.94
N CYS A 285 -12.00 17.10 4.20
CA CYS A 285 -11.60 18.46 4.61
C CYS A 285 -10.85 18.44 5.92
N ARG A 286 -10.04 19.50 5.98
CA ARG A 286 -9.21 20.01 7.04
C ARG A 286 -7.95 19.21 7.24
#